data_AF-A0A645GZN7-F1
#
_entry.id   AF-A0A645GZN7-F1
#
_cell.length_a   1.000
_cell.length_b   1.000
_cell.length_c   1.000
_cell.angle_alpha   90.00
_cell.angle_beta   90.00
_cell.angle_gamma   90.00
#
_symmetry.space_group_name_H-M   'P 1'
#
loop_
_entity.id
_entity.type
_entity.pdbx_description
1 polymer ?
#
loop_
_entity_poly.entity_id
_entity_poly.type
_entity_poly.pdbx_seq_one_letter_code
_entity_poly.pdbx_strand_id
1 'polypeptide(L)' 'MIDGEVGGDFHWHVEILPRIGGFAGFEYATGSYINSILPEQAAEYYRKKI' A
#
# COMPACT_ATOMS: atom_id res chain seq x y z
N MET A 1 18.88 -1.27 21.96
CA MET A 1 17.67 -1.84 21.34
C MET A 1 16.91 -0.70 20.65
N ILE A 2 17.30 -0.21 19.49
CA ILE A 2 17.71 -0.94 18.29
C ILE A 2 19.04 -0.37 17.78
N ASP A 3 19.97 -1.29 17.61
CA ASP A 3 21.32 -1.11 17.14
C ASP A 3 21.34 -1.81 15.77
N GLY A 4 20.61 -1.23 14.82
CA GLY A 4 20.55 -1.67 13.43
C GLY A 4 21.62 -0.95 12.62
N GLU A 5 22.37 -1.69 11.79
CA GLU A 5 23.32 -1.10 10.84
C GLU A 5 22.64 -0.03 9.99
N VAL A 6 23.27 1.14 9.91
CA VAL A 6 22.88 2.27 9.04
C VAL A 6 23.10 1.83 7.58
N GLY A 7 22.19 1.00 7.06
CA GLY A 7 22.32 0.44 5.71
C GLY A 7 21.44 -0.78 5.40
N GLY A 8 20.83 -1.44 6.40
CA GLY A 8 20.07 -2.68 6.20
C GLY A 8 18.55 -2.55 6.01
N ASP A 9 17.96 -1.39 6.35
CA ASP A 9 16.49 -1.26 6.45
C ASP A 9 15.79 -0.91 5.12
N PHE A 10 16.55 -0.61 4.06
CA PHE A 10 15.99 -0.28 2.75
C PHE A 10 16.14 -1.44 1.77
N HIS A 11 15.01 -1.88 1.21
CA HIS A 11 14.95 -2.80 0.08
C HIS A 11 14.16 -2.13 -1.05
N TRP A 12 14.77 -1.99 -2.22
CA TRP A 12 14.10 -1.40 -3.38
C TRP A 12 12.86 -2.20 -3.77
N HIS A 13 11.76 -1.48 -4.03
CA HIS A 13 10.55 -2.03 -4.62
C HIS A 13 9.87 -0.96 -5.49
N VAL A 14 8.87 -1.39 -6.27
CA VAL A 14 8.00 -0.52 -7.05
C VAL A 14 6.57 -0.71 -6.56
N GLU A 15 5.87 0.40 -6.35
CA GLU A 15 4.45 0.40 -6.02
C GLU A 15 3.62 0.87 -7.21
N ILE A 16 2.56 0.14 -7.53
CA ILE A 16 1.59 0.49 -8.56
C ILE A 16 0.24 0.69 -7.88
N LEU A 17 -0.27 1.93 -7.92
CA LEU A 17 -1.53 2.30 -7.30
C LEU A 17 -2.57 2.62 -8.40
N PRO A 18 -3.39 1.64 -8.82
CA PRO A 18 -4.44 1.90 -9.80
C PRO A 18 -5.47 2.88 -9.22
N ARG A 19 -5.86 3.89 -10.00
CA ARG A 19 -6.85 4.87 -9.57
C ARG A 19 -8.26 4.26 -9.62
N ILE A 20 -8.72 3.80 -8.47
CA ILE A 20 -10.07 3.21 -8.29
C ILE A 20 -11.09 4.22 -7.69
N GLY A 21 -10.61 5.37 -7.20
CA GLY A 21 -11.40 6.41 -6.55
C GLY A 21 -10.57 7.66 -6.26
N GLY A 22 -11.18 8.66 -5.64
CA GLY A 22 -10.52 9.88 -5.19
C GLY A 22 -10.57 10.02 -3.67
N PHE A 23 -9.60 10.75 -3.11
CA PHE A 23 -9.53 11.06 -1.68
C PHE A 23 -10.49 12.20 -1.30
N ALA A 24 -10.99 12.17 -0.07
CA ALA A 24 -11.88 13.18 0.48
C ALA A 24 -11.28 13.83 1.73
N GLY A 25 -12.11 14.60 2.47
CA GLY A 25 -11.65 15.39 3.61
C GLY A 25 -10.97 14.57 4.72
N PHE A 26 -11.38 13.33 4.94
CA PHE A 26 -10.78 12.46 5.96
C PHE A 26 -9.32 12.11 5.61
N GLU A 27 -9.08 11.63 4.38
CA GLU A 27 -7.75 11.25 3.92
C GLU A 27 -6.81 12.45 3.86
N TYR A 28 -7.30 13.60 3.37
CA TYR A 28 -6.50 14.83 3.33
C TYR A 28 -6.18 15.38 4.72
N ALA A 29 -7.08 15.28 5.69
CA ALA A 29 -6.88 15.82 7.03
C ALA A 29 -5.99 14.94 7.93
N THR A 30 -6.01 13.63 7.73
CA THR A 30 -5.36 12.67 8.64
C THR A 30 -4.12 11.99 8.07
N GLY A 31 -3.94 11.96 6.74
CA GLY A 31 -2.92 11.13 6.08
C GLY A 31 -3.17 9.63 6.21
N SER A 32 -4.33 9.23 6.75
CA SER A 32 -4.79 7.84 6.77
C SER A 32 -5.68 7.57 5.56
N TYR A 33 -5.65 6.34 5.07
CA TYR A 33 -6.41 5.93 3.88
C TYR A 33 -7.39 4.82 4.22
N ILE A 34 -8.60 4.91 3.66
CA ILE A 34 -9.58 3.83 3.73
C ILE A 34 -9.35 2.92 2.52
N ASN A 35 -8.96 1.68 2.76
CA ASN A 35 -8.89 0.66 1.71
C ASN A 35 -10.21 -0.12 1.65
N SER A 36 -10.94 0.04 0.55
CA SER A 36 -12.23 -0.64 0.33
C SER A 36 -12.11 -2.08 -0.17
N ILE A 37 -10.91 -2.51 -0.60
CA ILE A 37 -10.65 -3.86 -1.11
C ILE A 37 -9.56 -4.49 -0.26
N LEU A 38 -9.88 -5.62 0.39
CA LEU A 38 -8.88 -6.35 1.17
C LEU A 38 -7.74 -6.85 0.26
N PRO A 39 -6.49 -6.84 0.73
CA PRO A 39 -5.35 -7.27 -0.06
C PRO A 39 -5.47 -8.73 -0.52
N GLU A 40 -6.10 -9.60 0.27
CA GLU A 40 -6.36 -11.01 -0.08
C GLU A 40 -7.26 -11.11 -1.33
N GLN A 41 -8.30 -10.28 -1.39
CA GLN A 41 -9.24 -10.24 -2.52
C GLN A 41 -8.58 -9.67 -3.77
N ALA A 42 -7.79 -8.59 -3.63
CA ALA A 42 -7.05 -8.02 -4.75
C ALA A 42 -6.03 -9.03 -5.32
N ALA A 43 -5.28 -9.71 -4.46
CA ALA A 43 -4.30 -10.70 -4.86
C ALA A 43 -4.95 -11.92 -5.55
N GLU A 44 -6.10 -12.40 -5.05
CA GLU A 44 -6.86 -13.46 -5.71
C GLU A 44 -7.35 -13.04 -7.09
N TYR A 45 -7.88 -11.81 -7.22
CA TYR A 45 -8.36 -11.27 -8.50
C TYR A 45 -7.24 -11.26 -9.56
N TYR A 46 -6.07 -10.70 -9.25
CA TYR A 46 -4.98 -10.61 -10.21
C TYR A 46 -4.35 -11.96 -10.56
N ARG A 47 -4.24 -12.90 -9.62
CA ARG A 47 -3.76 -14.27 -9.91
C ARG A 47 -4.65 -15.02 -10.91
N LYS A 48 -5.97 -14.81 -10.86
CA LYS A 48 -6.94 -15.43 -11.78
C LYS A 48 -6.96 -14.80 -13.18
N LYS A 49 -6.29 -13.65 -13.37
CA LYS A 49 -6.27 -12.89 -14.63
C LYS A 49 -5.03 -13.13 -15.48
N ILE A 50 -4.14 -14.00 -15.01
CA ILE A 50 -3.03 -14.61 -15.76
C ILE A 50 -3.48 -16.01 -16.20
#